data_AF-A0A0B1S629-F1
#
_entry.id   AF-A0A0B1S629-F1
#
_cell.length_a   1.000
_cell.length_b   1.000
_cell.length_c   1.000
_cell.angle_alpha   90.00
_cell.angle_beta   90.00
_cell.angle_gamma   90.00
#
_symmetry.space_group_name_H-M   'P 1'
#
loop_
_entity.id
_entity.type
_entity.pdbx_description
1 polymer ?
#
loop_
_entity_poly.entity_id
_entity_poly.type
_entity_poly.pdbx_seq_one_letter_code
_entity_poly.pdbx_strand_id
1 'polypeptide(L)'
;MSGESGYFFTNLSCALQFVQDMNYASLKMDRSEFEAYTSGDLVPPLNMMNCGCNQALGSMEESLARLRELIERQHTLSSRIDEVERRLSAEEAELSEEFRKVLSSYPSEEYQKLKEQIAREEKETMEVCSLTSTFTNSSRSSAEAEEPEKMRDNATSTAVEQ
;
A
#
# COMPACT_ATOMS: atom_id res chain seq x y z
N MET A 1 -33.08 -37.01 -48.59
CA MET A 1 -33.06 -35.54 -48.41
C MET A 1 -33.16 -34.92 -49.79
N SER A 2 -34.33 -34.45 -50.22
CA SER A 2 -34.53 -33.81 -51.52
C SER A 2 -35.24 -32.48 -51.31
N GLY A 3 -34.74 -31.42 -51.93
CA GLY A 3 -35.28 -30.05 -51.85
C GLY A 3 -34.22 -28.98 -51.55
N GLU A 4 -34.63 -27.72 -51.65
CA GLU A 4 -33.80 -26.52 -51.43
C GLU A 4 -33.11 -26.51 -50.06
N SER A 5 -33.79 -27.01 -49.02
CA SER A 5 -33.23 -27.17 -47.68
C SER A 5 -32.03 -28.12 -47.62
N GLY A 6 -32.03 -29.20 -48.41
CA GLY A 6 -30.89 -30.13 -48.47
C GLY A 6 -29.66 -29.51 -49.13
N TYR A 7 -29.87 -28.65 -50.13
CA TYR A 7 -28.82 -27.88 -50.78
C TYR A 7 -28.18 -26.87 -49.81
N PHE A 8 -28.99 -26.10 -49.07
CA PHE A 8 -28.47 -25.18 -48.06
C PHE A 8 -27.71 -25.90 -46.95
N PHE A 9 -28.22 -27.02 -46.46
CA PHE A 9 -27.55 -27.82 -45.44
C PHE A 9 -26.20 -28.35 -45.93
N THR A 10 -26.15 -28.84 -47.17
CA THR A 10 -24.91 -29.33 -47.77
C THR A 10 -23.92 -28.18 -47.98
N ASN A 11 -24.36 -27.05 -48.50
CA ASN A 11 -23.52 -25.86 -48.66
C ASN A 11 -22.97 -25.35 -47.34
N LEU A 12 -23.81 -25.30 -46.30
CA LEU A 12 -23.39 -24.92 -44.95
C LEU A 12 -22.34 -25.91 -44.42
N SER A 13 -22.58 -27.21 -44.57
CA SER A 13 -21.64 -28.25 -44.12
C SER A 13 -20.30 -28.14 -44.84
N CYS A 14 -20.31 -27.92 -46.15
CA CYS A 14 -19.11 -27.68 -46.94
C CYS A 14 -18.39 -26.39 -46.54
N ALA A 15 -19.12 -25.32 -46.27
CA ALA A 15 -18.54 -24.05 -45.82
C ALA A 15 -17.88 -24.19 -44.44
N LEU A 16 -18.51 -24.90 -43.51
CA LEU A 16 -17.92 -25.18 -42.19
C LEU A 16 -16.64 -26.01 -42.32
N GLN A 17 -16.65 -27.06 -43.14
CA GLN A 17 -15.46 -27.87 -43.39
C GLN A 17 -14.34 -27.03 -44.03
N PHE A 18 -14.69 -26.17 -44.98
CA PHE A 18 -13.73 -25.27 -45.62
C PHE A 18 -13.05 -24.33 -44.61
N VAL A 19 -13.82 -23.76 -43.66
CA VAL A 19 -13.26 -22.89 -42.61
C VAL A 19 -12.34 -23.67 -41.66
N GLN A 20 -12.69 -24.91 -41.31
CA GLN A 20 -11.86 -25.76 -40.46
C GLN A 20 -10.52 -26.13 -41.11
N ASP A 21 -10.54 -26.45 -42.40
CA ASP A 21 -9.36 -26.89 -43.15
C ASP A 21 -8.68 -25.72 -43.91
N MET A 22 -9.04 -24.49 -43.58
CA MET A 22 -8.57 -23.29 -44.28
C MET A 22 -7.07 -23.09 -44.09
N ASN A 23 -6.37 -22.84 -45.19
CA ASN A 23 -4.94 -22.56 -45.19
C ASN A 23 -4.56 -21.50 -46.24
N TYR A 24 -3.30 -21.08 -46.23
CA TYR A 24 -2.77 -20.07 -47.14
C TYR A 24 -3.02 -20.38 -48.63
N ALA A 25 -2.91 -21.65 -49.04
CA ALA A 25 -3.12 -22.06 -50.42
C ALA A 25 -4.60 -22.00 -50.82
N SER A 26 -5.51 -22.38 -49.92
CA SER A 26 -6.96 -22.28 -50.12
C SER A 26 -7.42 -20.83 -50.36
N LEU A 27 -6.75 -19.87 -49.72
CA LEU A 27 -7.03 -18.44 -49.84
C LEU A 27 -6.21 -17.73 -50.92
N LYS A 28 -5.32 -18.45 -51.63
CA LYS A 28 -4.39 -17.88 -52.63
C LYS A 28 -3.56 -16.71 -52.09
N MET A 29 -3.07 -16.85 -50.86
CA MET A 29 -2.24 -15.86 -50.20
C MET A 29 -0.89 -16.46 -49.79
N ASP A 30 0.08 -15.60 -49.47
CA ASP A 30 1.37 -16.07 -49.00
C ASP A 30 1.27 -16.67 -47.60
N ARG A 31 2.10 -17.68 -47.35
CA ARG A 31 2.09 -18.40 -46.07
C ARG A 31 2.40 -17.47 -44.89
N SER A 32 3.39 -16.59 -45.04
CA SER A 32 3.77 -15.63 -44.00
C SER A 32 2.65 -14.63 -43.70
N GLU A 33 1.90 -14.22 -44.73
CA GLU A 33 0.77 -13.31 -44.57
C GLU A 33 -0.39 -14.01 -43.84
N PHE A 34 -0.71 -15.24 -44.21
CA PHE A 34 -1.74 -16.05 -43.54
C PHE A 34 -1.39 -16.30 -42.07
N GLU A 35 -0.15 -16.73 -41.79
CA GLU A 35 0.32 -16.97 -40.44
C GLU A 35 0.25 -15.70 -39.60
N ALA A 36 0.66 -14.54 -40.13
CA ALA A 36 0.59 -13.30 -39.40
C ALA A 36 -0.84 -12.85 -39.06
N TYR A 37 -1.82 -13.08 -39.96
CA TYR A 37 -3.23 -12.81 -39.65
C TYR A 37 -3.81 -13.79 -38.62
N THR A 38 -3.38 -15.06 -38.64
CA THR A 38 -3.91 -16.10 -37.75
C THR A 38 -3.21 -16.16 -36.39
N SER A 39 -1.97 -15.70 -36.28
CA SER A 39 -1.24 -15.51 -35.01
C SER A 39 -1.68 -14.25 -34.26
N GLY A 40 -2.28 -13.30 -34.98
CA GLY A 40 -2.63 -11.97 -34.46
C GLY A 40 -1.51 -10.93 -34.59
N ASP A 41 -0.42 -11.24 -35.31
CA ASP A 41 0.65 -10.27 -35.61
C ASP A 41 0.17 -9.17 -36.57
N LEU A 42 -0.76 -9.50 -37.46
CA LEU A 42 -1.40 -8.59 -38.41
C LEU A 42 -2.91 -8.59 -38.18
N VAL A 43 -3.52 -7.41 -38.24
CA VAL A 43 -4.97 -7.24 -38.13
C VAL A 43 -5.57 -7.15 -39.54
N PRO A 44 -6.56 -7.98 -39.90
CA PRO A 44 -7.20 -7.91 -41.20
C PRO A 44 -7.69 -6.49 -41.50
N PRO A 45 -7.47 -5.96 -42.72
CA PRO A 45 -7.88 -4.61 -43.06
C PRO A 45 -9.39 -4.47 -42.88
N LEU A 46 -9.78 -3.69 -41.88
CA LEU A 46 -11.18 -3.42 -41.58
C LEU A 46 -11.74 -2.56 -42.71
N ASN A 47 -12.51 -3.16 -43.62
CA ASN A 47 -13.33 -2.36 -44.52
C ASN A 47 -14.45 -1.73 -43.68
N MET A 48 -14.48 -0.39 -43.64
CA MET A 48 -15.50 0.43 -42.96
C MET A 48 -16.94 -0.03 -43.22
N MET A 49 -17.18 -0.69 -44.35
CA MET A 49 -18.50 -1.11 -44.81
C MET A 49 -18.96 -2.50 -44.34
N ASN A 50 -18.09 -3.35 -43.77
CA ASN A 50 -18.41 -4.76 -43.46
C ASN A 50 -18.20 -5.20 -42.00
N CYS A 51 -18.10 -4.27 -41.04
CA CYS A 51 -17.87 -4.65 -39.64
C CYS A 51 -19.05 -4.29 -38.74
N GLY A 52 -19.85 -5.30 -38.39
CA GLY A 52 -20.64 -5.30 -37.16
C GLY A 52 -19.78 -5.14 -35.88
N CYS A 53 -18.45 -5.22 -36.01
CA CYS A 53 -17.48 -4.95 -34.95
C CYS A 53 -17.14 -3.46 -34.74
N ASN A 54 -17.63 -2.53 -35.57
CA ASN A 54 -17.32 -1.10 -35.43
C ASN A 54 -17.78 -0.51 -34.09
N GLN A 55 -18.90 -0.98 -33.53
CA GLN A 55 -19.39 -0.47 -32.24
C GLN A 55 -18.55 -0.98 -31.07
N ALA A 56 -18.17 -2.26 -31.07
CA ALA A 56 -17.33 -2.84 -30.02
C ALA A 56 -15.91 -2.26 -30.05
N LEU A 57 -15.33 -2.09 -31.25
CA LEU A 57 -14.03 -1.45 -31.44
C LEU A 57 -14.07 0.03 -31.04
N GLY A 58 -15.06 0.80 -31.50
CA GLY A 58 -15.20 2.20 -31.11
C GLY A 58 -15.41 2.38 -29.60
N SER A 59 -16.19 1.50 -28.97
CA SER A 59 -16.36 1.47 -27.51
C SER A 59 -15.05 1.17 -26.77
N MET A 60 -14.26 0.24 -27.29
CA MET A 60 -12.94 -0.09 -26.74
C MET A 60 -11.95 1.07 -26.90
N GLU A 61 -11.92 1.71 -28.07
CA GLU A 61 -11.09 2.90 -28.33
C GLU A 61 -11.47 4.06 -27.40
N GLU A 62 -12.76 4.31 -27.22
CA GLU A 62 -13.25 5.32 -26.28
C GLU A 62 -12.87 4.98 -24.83
N SER A 63 -12.98 3.70 -24.45
CA SER A 63 -12.57 3.23 -23.12
C SER A 63 -11.07 3.43 -22.88
N LEU A 64 -10.23 3.14 -23.89
CA LEU A 64 -8.79 3.38 -23.82
C LEU A 64 -8.45 4.87 -23.71
N ALA A 65 -9.17 5.73 -24.44
CA ALA A 65 -9.00 7.18 -24.34
C ALA A 65 -9.32 7.68 -22.92
N ARG A 66 -10.44 7.23 -22.33
CA ARG A 66 -10.82 7.56 -20.95
C ARG A 66 -9.83 7.05 -19.92
N LEU A 67 -9.28 5.84 -20.11
CA LEU A 67 -8.26 5.30 -19.20
C LEU A 67 -6.98 6.14 -19.22
N ARG A 68 -6.53 6.60 -20.40
CA ARG A 68 -5.36 7.49 -20.51
C ARG A 68 -5.59 8.80 -19.77
N GLU A 69 -6.75 9.42 -19.97
CA GLU A 69 -7.12 10.64 -19.25
C GLU A 69 -7.15 10.42 -17.73
N LEU A 70 -7.68 9.28 -17.27
CA LEU A 70 -7.75 8.94 -15.86
C LEU A 70 -6.35 8.79 -15.24
N ILE A 71 -5.41 8.17 -15.97
CA ILE A 71 -4.01 8.03 -15.55
C ILE A 71 -3.35 9.41 -15.41
N GLU A 72 -3.55 10.31 -16.37
CA GLU A 72 -3.01 11.67 -16.28
C GLU A 72 -3.58 12.44 -15.09
N ARG A 73 -4.90 12.31 -14.86
CA ARG A 73 -5.57 12.92 -13.69
C ARG A 73 -5.06 12.34 -12.37
N GLN A 74 -4.82 11.03 -12.32
CA GLN A 74 -4.24 10.36 -11.15
C GLN A 74 -2.82 10.87 -10.87
N HIS A 75 -1.97 10.96 -11.90
CA HIS A 75 -0.62 11.49 -11.74
C HIS A 75 -0.66 12.94 -11.24
N THR A 76 -1.52 13.77 -11.82
CA THR A 76 -1.70 15.17 -11.39
C THR A 76 -2.16 15.25 -9.93
N LEU A 77 -3.11 14.39 -9.53
CA LEU A 77 -3.59 14.34 -8.15
C LEU A 77 -2.50 13.89 -7.19
N SER A 78 -1.73 12.85 -7.53
CA SER A 78 -0.60 12.37 -6.72
C SER A 78 0.40 13.50 -6.49
N SER A 79 0.83 14.20 -7.54
CA SER A 79 1.78 15.30 -7.41
C SER A 79 1.24 16.44 -6.53
N ARG A 80 -0.08 16.69 -6.53
CA ARG A 80 -0.71 17.67 -5.65
C ARG A 80 -0.74 17.22 -4.19
N ILE A 81 -0.93 15.92 -3.94
CA ILE A 81 -0.89 15.35 -2.60
C ILE A 81 0.54 15.47 -2.04
N ASP A 82 1.54 15.07 -2.82
CA ASP A 82 2.96 15.15 -2.43
C ASP A 82 3.37 16.60 -2.09
N GLU A 83 2.90 17.57 -2.88
CA GLU A 83 3.17 18.99 -2.61
C GLU A 83 2.49 19.48 -1.33
N VAL A 84 1.26 19.03 -1.04
CA VAL A 84 0.58 19.37 0.22
C VAL A 84 1.28 18.74 1.42
N GLU A 85 1.69 17.48 1.33
CA GLU A 85 2.42 16.78 2.38
C GLU A 85 3.75 17.49 2.70
N ARG A 86 4.50 17.87 1.65
CA ARG A 86 5.74 18.63 1.79
C ARG A 86 5.50 19.99 2.46
N ARG A 87 4.44 20.69 2.07
CA ARG A 87 4.08 21.99 2.68
C ARG A 87 3.68 21.85 4.14
N LEU A 88 2.85 20.88 4.48
CA LEU A 88 2.45 20.63 5.86
C LEU A 88 3.65 20.28 6.74
N SER A 89 4.56 19.43 6.24
CA SER A 89 5.79 19.09 6.96
C SER A 89 6.68 20.32 7.20
N ALA A 90 6.77 21.23 6.23
CA ALA A 90 7.52 22.47 6.38
C ALA A 90 6.87 23.44 7.37
N GLU A 91 5.54 23.60 7.30
CA GLU A 91 4.77 24.45 8.24
C GLU A 91 4.83 23.88 9.67
N GLU A 92 4.78 22.55 9.85
CA GLU A 92 4.95 21.90 11.15
C GLU A 92 6.35 22.15 11.74
N ALA A 93 7.39 22.05 10.92
CA ALA A 93 8.76 22.32 11.34
C ALA A 93 8.96 23.80 11.72
N GLU A 94 8.43 24.73 10.91
CA GLU A 94 8.48 26.17 11.20
C GLU A 94 7.74 26.51 12.49
N LEU A 95 6.54 25.97 12.68
CA LEU A 95 5.76 26.17 13.90
C LEU A 95 6.47 25.62 15.13
N SER A 96 7.07 24.43 15.03
CA SER A 96 7.86 23.82 16.11
C SER A 96 9.08 24.66 16.49
N GLU A 97 9.76 25.23 15.50
CA GLU A 97 10.90 26.14 15.71
C GLU A 97 10.46 27.46 16.36
N GLU A 98 9.34 28.04 15.94
CA GLU A 98 8.80 29.24 16.58
C GLU A 98 8.34 28.95 18.03
N PHE A 99 7.72 27.79 18.31
CA PHE A 99 7.43 27.38 19.69
C PHE A 99 8.71 27.23 20.53
N ARG A 100 9.75 26.60 19.98
CA ARG A 100 11.05 26.44 20.64
C ARG A 100 11.68 27.81 20.94
N LYS A 101 11.59 28.74 20.00
CA LYS A 101 12.08 30.12 20.13
C LYS A 101 11.30 30.88 21.20
N VAL A 102 9.96 30.80 21.21
CA VAL A 102 9.13 31.38 22.26
C VAL A 102 9.51 30.82 23.62
N LEU A 103 9.60 29.49 23.78
CA LEU A 103 10.04 28.83 25.01
C LEU A 103 11.44 29.29 25.45
N SER A 104 12.36 29.50 24.51
CA SER A 104 13.71 29.99 24.83
C SER A 104 13.76 31.47 25.19
N SER A 105 12.86 32.29 24.62
CA SER A 105 12.75 33.72 24.90
C SER A 105 11.94 34.02 26.17
N TYR A 106 11.07 33.08 26.55
CA TYR A 106 10.26 33.10 27.76
C TYR A 106 10.60 31.89 28.65
N PRO A 107 11.76 31.88 29.32
CA PRO A 107 11.76 31.30 30.64
C PRO A 107 11.08 32.36 31.52
N SER A 108 9.75 32.36 31.63
CA SER A 108 9.15 33.29 32.59
C SER A 108 9.82 33.05 33.94
N GLU A 109 10.15 34.12 34.67
CA GLU A 109 10.78 34.01 35.99
C GLU A 109 9.93 33.11 36.92
N GLU A 110 8.62 33.10 36.70
CA GLU A 110 7.63 32.20 37.28
C GLU A 110 7.85 30.72 36.89
N TYR A 111 8.12 30.40 35.62
CA TYR A 111 8.42 29.03 35.18
C TYR A 111 9.76 28.53 35.73
N GLN A 112 10.77 29.40 35.77
CA GLN A 112 12.05 29.10 36.42
C GLN A 112 11.87 28.83 37.91
N LYS A 113 11.15 29.69 38.63
CA LYS A 113 10.82 29.50 40.06
C LYS A 113 10.02 28.22 40.28
N LEU A 114 9.03 27.93 39.43
CA LEU A 114 8.22 26.72 39.53
C LEU A 114 9.07 25.47 39.31
N LYS A 115 9.99 25.50 38.34
CA LYS A 115 10.93 24.40 38.08
C LYS A 115 11.90 24.18 39.25
N GLU A 116 12.39 25.25 39.87
CA GLU A 116 13.22 25.19 41.09
C GLU A 116 12.43 24.68 42.29
N GLN A 117 11.17 25.07 42.42
CA GLN A 117 10.29 24.67 43.53
C GLN A 117 9.94 23.18 43.43
N ILE A 118 9.63 22.68 42.23
CA ILE A 118 9.42 21.25 41.97
C ILE A 118 10.70 20.45 42.28
N ALA A 119 11.87 20.90 41.80
CA ALA A 119 13.14 20.21 42.08
C ALA A 119 13.49 20.18 43.59
N ARG A 120 13.09 21.20 44.34
CA ARG A 120 13.26 21.27 45.80
C ARG A 120 12.33 20.30 46.51
N GLU A 121 11.04 20.29 46.15
CA GLU A 121 10.07 19.31 46.68
C GLU A 121 10.44 17.88 46.33
N GLU A 122 10.91 17.59 45.11
CA GLU A 122 11.41 16.27 44.72
C GLU A 122 12.63 15.85 45.55
N LYS A 123 13.54 16.77 45.84
CA LYS A 123 14.68 16.49 46.72
C LYS A 123 14.24 16.24 48.16
N GLU A 124 13.34 17.06 48.69
CA GLU A 124 12.81 16.91 50.05
C GLU A 124 12.03 15.60 50.21
N THR A 125 11.18 15.25 49.23
CA THR A 125 10.45 13.98 49.21
C THR A 125 11.40 12.80 49.04
N MET A 126 12.45 12.91 48.23
CA MET A 126 13.50 11.88 48.10
C MET A 126 14.30 11.72 49.40
N GLU A 127 14.62 12.80 50.11
CA GLU A 127 15.28 12.76 51.42
C GLU A 127 14.37 12.16 52.49
N VAL A 128 13.08 12.54 52.53
CA VAL A 128 12.10 11.95 53.45
C VAL A 128 11.90 10.46 53.17
N CYS A 129 11.83 10.05 51.90
CA CYS A 129 11.79 8.63 51.53
C CYS A 129 13.10 7.90 51.87
N SER A 130 14.26 8.56 51.78
CA SER A 130 15.56 8.01 52.19
C SER A 130 15.70 7.86 53.70
N LEU A 131 15.15 8.80 54.47
CA LEU A 131 15.09 8.73 55.93
C LEU A 131 14.09 7.66 56.36
N THR A 132 12.93 7.57 55.71
CA THR A 132 11.93 6.54 56.01
C THR A 132 12.45 5.14 55.65
N SER A 133 13.23 4.99 54.58
CA SER A 133 13.89 3.72 54.23
C SER A 133 15.02 3.35 55.22
N THR A 134 15.74 4.33 55.79
CA THR A 134 16.72 4.06 56.86
C THR A 134 16.05 3.74 58.21
N PHE A 135 14.92 4.35 58.57
CA PHE A 135 14.14 3.98 59.77
C PHE A 135 13.43 2.63 59.64
N THR A 136 12.98 2.26 58.44
CA THR A 136 12.39 0.94 58.16
C THR A 136 13.44 -0.17 58.06
N ASN A 137 14.65 0.11 57.59
CA ASN A 137 15.78 -0.84 57.66
C ASN A 137 16.36 -0.97 59.08
N SER A 138 16.33 0.09 59.90
CA SER A 138 16.77 0.04 61.31
C SER A 138 15.80 -0.76 62.21
N SER A 139 14.53 -0.86 61.82
CA SER A 139 13.50 -1.62 62.57
C SER A 139 13.46 -3.11 62.26
N ARG A 140 14.37 -3.64 61.42
CA ARG A 140 14.46 -5.09 61.11
C ARG A 140 15.73 -5.78 61.61
N SER A 141 16.61 -5.11 62.34
CA SER A 141 17.84 -5.73 62.88
C SER A 141 17.74 -6.19 64.34
N SER A 142 16.62 -6.82 64.73
CA SER A 142 16.55 -7.62 65.96
C SER A 142 15.40 -8.61 65.92
N ALA A 143 15.50 -9.63 65.07
CA ALA A 143 14.82 -10.91 65.30
C ALA A 143 15.50 -12.00 64.45
N GLU A 144 16.28 -12.81 65.16
CA GLU A 144 16.53 -14.23 64.96
C GLU A 144 17.26 -14.71 63.69
N ALA A 145 18.39 -15.36 63.99
CA ALA A 145 19.02 -16.32 63.11
C ALA A 145 18.12 -17.56 63.00
N GLU A 146 17.63 -17.82 61.79
CA GLU A 146 17.52 -19.18 61.27
C GLU A 146 17.91 -19.17 59.79
N GLU A 147 18.71 -20.16 59.40
CA GLU A 147 19.18 -20.43 58.04
C GLU A 147 18.03 -20.45 57.01
N PRO A 148 18.24 -19.91 55.79
CA PRO A 148 17.43 -20.29 54.66
C PRO A 148 18.06 -21.49 53.93
N GLU A 149 17.32 -22.59 53.94
CA GLU A 149 17.43 -23.62 52.90
C GLU A 149 17.31 -23.02 51.50
N LYS A 150 18.03 -23.65 50.59
CA LYS A 150 18.37 -23.22 49.25
C LYS A 150 17.34 -23.75 48.23
N MET A 151 16.55 -22.89 47.61
CA MET A 151 15.80 -23.19 46.37
C MET A 151 15.65 -21.89 45.56
N ARG A 152 16.66 -21.51 44.79
CA ARG A 152 16.90 -21.84 43.37
C ARG A 152 15.78 -21.35 42.43
N ASP A 153 16.16 -20.29 41.72
CA ASP A 153 15.49 -19.60 40.64
C ASP A 153 14.81 -20.52 39.63
N ASN A 154 13.68 -20.05 39.09
CA ASN A 154 13.39 -20.23 37.67
C ASN A 154 12.75 -18.95 37.13
N ALA A 155 13.59 -18.14 36.48
CA ALA A 155 13.18 -17.22 35.46
C ALA A 155 12.75 -18.03 34.23
N THR A 156 11.52 -17.85 33.77
CA THR A 156 11.14 -18.26 32.41
C THR A 156 10.89 -17.00 31.60
N SER A 157 11.99 -16.46 31.08
CA SER A 157 12.00 -15.78 29.78
C SER A 157 11.89 -16.87 28.72
N THR A 158 10.86 -16.81 27.88
CA THR A 158 10.94 -17.37 26.53
C THR A 158 10.09 -16.52 25.62
N ALA A 159 10.77 -15.58 24.97
CA ALA A 159 10.46 -15.24 23.59
C ALA A 159 10.97 -16.37 22.68
N VAL A 160 10.46 -16.36 21.44
CA VAL A 160 11.09 -16.81 20.19
C VAL A 160 10.49 -18.08 19.53
N GLU A 161 10.01 -17.84 18.30
CA GLU A 161 9.91 -18.72 17.10
C GLU A 161 9.03 -19.98 17.16
N GLN A 162 7.91 -19.98 16.42
CA GLN A 162 7.82 -20.24 14.97
C GLN A 162 6.43 -19.86 14.45
#